data_AF-A0A7J2JSJ7-F1
#
_entry.id   AF-A0A7J2JSJ7-F1
#
_cell.length_a   1.000
_cell.length_b   1.000
_cell.length_c   1.000
_cell.angle_alpha   90.00
_cell.angle_beta   90.00
_cell.angle_gamma   90.00
#
_symmetry.space_group_name_H-M   'P 1'
#
loop_
_entity.id
_entity.type
_entity.pdbx_description
1 polymer ?
#
loop_
_entity_poly.entity_id
_entity_poly.type
_entity_poly.pdbx_seq_one_letter_code
_entity_poly.pdbx_strand_id
1 'polypeptide(L)'
;MLDGIRGELLREDRIILAVVYGGFLRSEVFRDVDLAVFTGYSVPPSEEVEFCEALGRRLERVVGLPLDVRLLDYAPLGSDSPS
;
A
#
# COMPACT_ATOMS: atom_id res chain seq x y z
N MET A 1 -6.48 -10.25 10.18
CA MET A 1 -5.89 -8.99 9.63
C MET A 1 -5.60 -9.13 8.15
N LEU A 2 -4.62 -9.95 7.75
CA LEU A 2 -4.24 -10.10 6.33
C LEU A 2 -5.41 -10.53 5.43
N ASP A 3 -6.30 -11.41 5.89
CA ASP A 3 -7.50 -11.77 5.13
C ASP A 3 -8.47 -10.59 4.91
N GLY A 4 -8.55 -9.68 5.89
CA GLY A 4 -9.34 -8.45 5.77
C GLY A 4 -8.73 -7.48 4.77
N ILE A 5 -7.41 -7.30 4.81
CA ILE A 5 -6.67 -6.52 3.81
C ILE A 5 -6.90 -7.12 2.41
N ARG A 6 -6.72 -8.43 2.28
CA ARG A 6 -6.94 -9.15 1.01
C ARG A 6 -8.36 -8.96 0.49
N GLY A 7 -9.36 -9.09 1.36
CA GLY A 7 -10.76 -8.91 1.00
C GLY A 7 -11.07 -7.53 0.44
N GLU A 8 -10.56 -6.47 1.07
CA GLU A 8 -10.72 -5.10 0.57
C GLU A 8 -9.94 -4.82 -0.71
N LEU A 9 -8.71 -5.33 -0.84
CA LEU A 9 -7.91 -5.17 -2.05
C LEU A 9 -8.56 -5.83 -3.27
N LEU A 10 -9.22 -6.98 -3.08
CA LEU A 10 -9.95 -7.67 -4.15
C LEU A 10 -11.20 -6.90 -4.64
N ARG A 11 -11.61 -5.82 -3.95
CA ARG A 11 -12.73 -4.95 -4.37
C ARG A 11 -12.27 -3.76 -5.22
N GLU A 12 -10.96 -3.58 -5.39
CA GLU A 12 -10.37 -2.49 -6.16
C GLU A 12 -9.78 -3.04 -7.46
N ASP A 13 -10.56 -2.98 -8.53
CA ASP A 13 -10.22 -3.56 -9.84
C ASP A 13 -8.96 -2.94 -10.49
N ARG A 14 -8.55 -1.76 -10.02
CA ARG A 14 -7.33 -1.07 -10.48
C ARG A 14 -6.03 -1.69 -9.96
N ILE A 15 -6.08 -2.49 -8.89
CA ILE A 15 -4.88 -3.07 -8.28
C ILE A 15 -4.52 -4.38 -8.97
N ILE A 16 -3.31 -4.44 -9.53
CA ILE A 16 -2.76 -5.63 -10.20
C ILE A 16 -1.93 -6.46 -9.21
N LEU A 17 -1.16 -5.79 -8.36
CA LEU A 17 -0.29 -6.41 -7.37
C LEU A 17 -0.32 -5.59 -6.08
N ALA A 18 -0.30 -6.27 -4.94
CA ALA A 18 -0.15 -5.68 -3.63
C ALA A 18 0.91 -6.44 -2.83
N VAL A 19 1.81 -5.71 -2.18
CA VAL A 19 2.90 -6.24 -1.37
C VAL A 19 2.84 -5.58 0.00
N VAL A 20 2.62 -6.38 1.04
CA VAL A 20 2.80 -5.93 2.42
C VAL A 20 4.28 -6.02 2.76
N TYR A 21 4.87 -4.96 3.30
CA TYR A 21 6.29 -4.91 3.63
C TYR A 21 6.54 -4.21 4.98
N GLY A 22 7.80 -3.91 5.28
CA GLY A 22 8.16 -3.06 6.41
C GLY A 22 8.25 -3.76 7.77
N GLY A 23 8.19 -2.94 8.83
CA GLY A 23 8.46 -3.34 10.23
C GLY A 23 7.46 -4.36 10.79
N PHE A 24 6.27 -4.45 10.18
CA PHE A 24 5.26 -5.47 10.45
C PHE A 24 5.84 -6.89 10.45
N LEU A 25 6.81 -7.18 9.58
CA LEU A 25 7.37 -8.52 9.42
C LEU A 25 8.45 -8.87 10.47
N ARG A 26 8.93 -7.91 11.28
CA ARG A 26 10.15 -8.06 12.09
C ARG A 26 10.03 -7.66 13.56
N SER A 27 8.93 -7.04 13.99
CA SER A 27 8.77 -6.54 15.37
C SER A 27 7.49 -7.07 16.03
N GLU A 28 7.57 -7.42 17.32
CA GLU A 28 6.41 -7.75 18.15
C GLU A 28 5.48 -6.55 18.39
N VAL A 29 5.97 -5.32 18.17
CA VAL A 29 5.21 -4.07 18.26
C VAL A 29 5.39 -3.29 16.96
N PHE A 30 4.35 -3.21 16.14
CA PHE A 30 4.25 -2.36 14.96
C PHE A 30 3.08 -1.38 15.13
N ARG A 31 3.24 -0.16 14.62
CA ARG A 31 2.24 0.92 14.78
C ARG A 31 1.36 1.08 13.54
N ASP A 32 1.84 0.61 12.41
CA ASP A 32 1.28 0.75 11.07
C ASP A 32 1.64 -0.46 10.22
N VAL A 33 0.92 -0.63 9.11
CA VAL A 33 1.20 -1.66 8.10
C VAL A 33 1.55 -0.97 6.78
N ASP A 34 2.76 -1.19 6.30
CA ASP A 34 3.22 -0.68 5.01
C ASP A 34 2.69 -1.55 3.86
N LEU A 35 2.03 -0.90 2.88
CA LEU A 35 1.44 -1.56 1.72
C LEU A 35 1.85 -0.87 0.42
N ALA A 36 2.47 -1.62 -0.48
CA ALA A 36 2.82 -1.17 -1.81
C ALA A 36 1.81 -1.77 -2.80
N VAL A 37 1.25 -0.94 -3.67
CA VAL A 37 0.30 -1.37 -4.70
C VAL A 37 0.79 -0.95 -6.08
N PHE A 38 0.61 -1.82 -7.05
CA PHE A 38 0.88 -1.54 -8.46
C PHE A 38 -0.43 -1.58 -9.24
N THR A 39 -0.67 -0.54 -10.02
CA THR A 39 -1.95 -0.34 -10.71
C THR A 39 -1.83 -0.42 -12.23
N GLY A 40 -0.63 -0.66 -12.76
CA GLY A 40 -0.40 -0.69 -14.20
C GLY A 40 -0.63 0.66 -14.87
N TYR A 41 -0.30 1.74 -14.17
CA TYR A 41 -0.53 3.13 -14.55
C TYR A 41 -2.00 3.51 -14.71
N SER A 42 -2.93 2.71 -14.16
CA SER A 42 -4.37 3.03 -14.20
C SER A 42 -4.74 4.17 -13.27
N VAL A 43 -3.92 4.45 -12.25
CA VAL A 43 -4.01 5.66 -11.43
C VAL A 43 -3.02 6.70 -11.96
N PRO A 44 -3.48 7.87 -12.46
CA PRO A 44 -2.59 8.92 -12.93
C PRO A 44 -1.86 9.60 -11.76
N PRO A 45 -0.69 10.23 -11.98
CA PRO A 45 0.06 10.89 -10.90
C PRO A 45 -0.74 11.96 -10.15
N SER A 46 -1.67 12.64 -10.83
CA SER A 46 -2.55 13.64 -10.23
C SER A 46 -3.52 13.07 -9.19
N GLU A 47 -3.82 11.78 -9.25
CA GLU A 47 -4.74 11.08 -8.35
C GLU A 47 -4.01 10.22 -7.31
N GLU A 48 -2.69 10.08 -7.40
CA GLU A 48 -1.90 9.17 -6.57
C GLU A 48 -2.17 9.36 -5.08
N VAL A 49 -2.10 10.61 -4.61
CA VAL A 49 -2.30 10.94 -3.19
C VAL A 49 -3.71 10.57 -2.73
N GLU A 50 -4.73 10.98 -3.50
CA GLU A 50 -6.13 10.71 -3.14
C GLU A 50 -6.43 9.21 -3.15
N PHE A 51 -5.90 8.48 -4.14
CA PHE A 51 -6.06 7.04 -4.25
C PHE A 51 -5.43 6.30 -3.05
N CYS A 52 -4.15 6.60 -2.75
CA CYS A 52 -3.43 5.99 -1.64
C CYS A 52 -4.10 6.28 -0.30
N GLU A 53 -4.48 7.53 -0.04
CA GLU A 53 -5.18 7.90 1.18
C GLU A 53 -6.56 7.24 1.30
N ALA A 54 -7.34 7.21 0.22
CA ALA A 54 -8.66 6.59 0.21
C ALA A 54 -8.57 5.09 0.48
N LEU A 55 -7.61 4.40 -0.15
CA LEU A 55 -7.35 2.98 0.07
C LEU A 55 -6.87 2.73 1.50
N GLY A 56 -5.92 3.51 2.00
CA GLY A 56 -5.41 3.43 3.38
C GLY A 56 -6.53 3.57 4.41
N ARG A 57 -7.38 4.59 4.28
CA ARG A 57 -8.55 4.80 5.16
C ARG A 57 -9.55 3.63 5.11
N ARG A 58 -9.77 3.01 3.94
CA ARG A 58 -10.65 1.83 3.84
C ARG A 58 -10.06 0.65 4.61
N LEU A 59 -8.78 0.38 4.41
CA LEU A 59 -8.09 -0.73 5.04
C LEU A 59 -7.94 -0.54 6.56
N GLU A 60 -7.65 0.68 7.01
CA GLU A 60 -7.56 1.03 8.44
C GLU A 60 -8.85 0.70 9.18
N ARG A 61 -10.03 0.98 8.60
CA ARG A 61 -11.33 0.61 9.20
C ARG A 61 -11.52 -0.90 9.33
N VAL A 62 -10.87 -1.70 8.48
CA VAL A 62 -10.98 -3.16 8.50
C VAL A 62 -10.02 -3.78 9.51
N VAL A 63 -8.83 -3.22 9.68
CA VAL A 63 -7.78 -3.83 10.53
C VAL A 63 -7.56 -3.14 11.87
N GLY A 64 -8.06 -1.92 12.06
CA GLY A 64 -7.93 -1.15 13.29
C GLY A 64 -6.54 -0.56 13.53
N LEU A 65 -5.70 -0.51 12.50
CA LEU A 65 -4.35 0.06 12.52
C LEU A 65 -4.17 0.96 11.29
N PRO A 66 -3.37 2.04 11.39
CA PRO A 66 -2.97 2.84 10.24
C PRO A 66 -2.33 1.98 9.14
N LEU A 67 -2.67 2.24 7.88
CA LEU A 67 -1.99 1.67 6.71
C LEU A 67 -1.35 2.76 5.88
N ASP A 68 -0.03 2.71 5.72
CA ASP A 68 0.71 3.56 4.77
C ASP A 68 0.69 2.88 3.40
N VAL A 69 -0.05 3.47 2.46
CA VAL A 69 -0.21 2.95 1.10
C VAL A 69 0.69 3.73 0.15
N ARG A 70 1.50 3.03 -0.63
CA ARG A 70 2.36 3.61 -1.67
C ARG A 70 2.10 3.01 -3.02
N LEU A 71 2.10 3.86 -4.04
CA LEU A 71 1.93 3.44 -5.43
C LEU A 71 3.31 3.11 -6.02
N LEU A 72 3.46 1.91 -6.56
CA LEU A 72 4.71 1.45 -7.18
C LEU A 72 4.93 2.00 -8.58
N ASP A 73 3.87 2.42 -9.26
CA ASP A 73 3.93 2.83 -10.67
C ASP A 73 4.92 3.99 -10.91
N TYR A 74 5.06 4.89 -9.93
CA TYR A 74 5.93 6.05 -9.99
C TYR A 74 7.02 6.06 -8.90
N ALA A 75 7.19 4.93 -8.19
CA ALA A 75 8.21 4.84 -7.16
C ALA A 75 9.59 5.07 -7.78
N PRO A 76 10.46 5.88 -7.15
CA PRO A 76 11.81 6.08 -7.64
C PRO A 76 12.52 4.72 -7.71
N LEU A 77 13.31 4.51 -8.77
CA LEU A 77 14.24 3.39 -8.83
C LEU A 77 15.10 3.46 -7.57
N GLY A 78 15.05 2.41 -6.73
CA GLY A 78 15.71 2.38 -5.43
C GLY A 78 17.11 2.95 -5.55
N SER A 79 17.44 3.90 -4.67
CA SER A 79 18.71 4.62 -4.69
C SER A 79 19.87 3.70 -4.29
N ASP A 80 20.26 2.79 -5.17
CA ASP A 80 21.65 2.43 -5.33
C ASP A 80 22.28 3.48 -6.24
N SER A 81 22.42 4.70 -5.71
CA SER A 81 23.46 5.59 -6.19
C SER A 81 24.78 4.91 -5.85
N PRO A 82 25.65 4.58 -6.84
CA PRO A 82 26.98 4.10 -6.51
C PRO A 82 27.69 5.24 -5.79
N SER A 83 27.87 5.06 -4.47
CA SER A 83 28.75 5.86 -3.63
C SER A 83 30.18 5.81 -4.14
#